data_AF-A0A532C012-F1
#
_entry.id   AF-A0A532C012-F1
#
_cell.length_a   1.000
_cell.length_b   1.000
_cell.length_c   1.000
_cell.angle_alpha   90.00
_cell.angle_beta   90.00
_cell.angle_gamma   90.00
#
_symmetry.space_group_name_H-M   'P 1'
#
loop_
_entity.id
_entity.type
_entity.pdbx_description
1 polymer ?
#
loop_
_entity_poly.entity_id
_entity_poly.type
_entity_poly.pdbx_seq_one_letter_code
_entity_poly.pdbx_strand_id
1 'polypeptide(L)' 'MRLVLDTNILIAALIKDSITRRILLLPNLEFLLPAFALDELAKHRGKIVRAARLKGDELDLLLTLLLTSVTVVPF' A
#
# COMPACT_ATOMS: atom_id res chain seq x y z
N MET A 1 -16.31 -2.24 8.03
CA MET A 1 -16.18 -3.59 7.44
C MET A 1 -14.69 -3.90 7.34
N ARG A 2 -14.26 -5.12 7.72
CA ARG A 2 -12.85 -5.52 7.64
C ARG A 2 -12.57 -6.24 6.35
N LEU A 3 -11.56 -5.81 5.61
CA LEU A 3 -11.17 -6.36 4.32
C LEU A 3 -9.71 -6.84 4.38
N VAL A 4 -9.43 -8.00 3.81
CA VAL A 4 -8.04 -8.44 3.63
C VAL A 4 -7.47 -7.72 2.40
N LEU A 5 -6.36 -7.02 2.60
CA LEU A 5 -5.64 -6.31 1.56
C LEU A 5 -4.53 -7.21 1.00
N ASP A 6 -4.56 -7.45 -0.30
CA ASP A 6 -3.49 -8.15 -1.02
C ASP A 6 -2.31 -7.19 -1.29
N THR A 7 -1.07 -7.71 -1.25
CA THR A 7 0.13 -6.92 -1.55
C THR A 7 0.04 -6.25 -2.93
N ASN A 8 -0.47 -6.94 -3.95
CA ASN A 8 -0.58 -6.41 -5.30
C ASN A 8 -1.55 -5.23 -5.39
N ILE A 9 -2.61 -5.24 -4.57
CA ILE A 9 -3.57 -4.13 -4.50
C ILE A 9 -2.91 -2.90 -3.87
N LEU A 10 -2.10 -3.09 -2.81
CA LEU A 10 -1.31 -2.02 -2.22
C LEU A 10 -0.26 -1.47 -3.21
N ILE A 11 0.44 -2.35 -3.95
CA ILE A 11 1.38 -1.94 -5.00
C ILE A 11 0.67 -1.15 -6.11
N ALA A 12 -0.48 -1.61 -6.59
CA ALA A 12 -1.26 -0.91 -7.61
C ALA A 12 -1.70 0.48 -7.12
N ALA A 13 -2.09 0.59 -5.85
CA ALA A 13 -2.42 1.85 -5.21
C ALA A 13 -1.22 2.79 -5.14
N LEU A 14 0.00 2.30 -4.92
CA LEU A 14 1.23 3.12 -4.95
C LEU A 14 1.58 3.62 -6.36
N ILE A 15 1.39 2.79 -7.39
CA ILE A 15 1.80 3.09 -8.77
C ILE A 15 0.94 4.19 -9.40
N LYS A 16 -0.37 4.23 -9.16
CA LYS A 16 -1.28 5.18 -9.81
C LYS A 16 -2.31 5.75 -8.85
N ASP A 17 -2.65 7.04 -8.99
CA ASP A 17 -3.87 7.59 -8.40
C ASP A 17 -5.09 6.89 -9.03
N SER A 18 -5.55 5.86 -8.34
CA SER A 18 -6.54 4.91 -8.81
C SER A 18 -7.74 4.91 -7.85
N ILE A 19 -8.86 4.38 -8.33
CA ILE A 19 -10.03 4.14 -7.48
C ILE A 19 -9.62 3.29 -6.26
N THR A 20 -8.75 2.30 -6.44
CA THR A 20 -8.15 1.51 -5.37
C THR A 20 -7.47 2.38 -4.30
N ARG A 21 -6.60 3.31 -4.71
CA ARG A 21 -5.94 4.25 -3.77
C ARG A 21 -6.97 5.06 -2.97
N ARG A 22 -8.01 5.54 -3.64
CA ARG A 22 -9.08 6.32 -2.99
C ARG A 22 -9.88 5.48 -2.01
N ILE A 23 -10.18 4.22 -2.34
CA ILE A 23 -10.86 3.26 -1.46
C ILE A 23 -10.02 2.98 -0.20
N LEU A 24 -8.70 2.80 -0.34
CA LEU A 24 -7.81 2.57 0.81
C LEU A 24 -7.79 3.75 1.79
N LEU A 25 -8.10 4.97 1.32
CA LEU A 25 -8.15 6.19 2.13
C LEU A 25 -9.54 6.50 2.69
N LEU A 26 -10.54 5.64 2.45
CA LEU A 26 -11.88 5.85 3.00
C LEU A 26 -11.90 5.55 4.50
N PRO A 27 -12.38 6.48 5.36
CA PRO A 27 -12.29 6.36 6.81
C PRO A 27 -13.19 5.28 7.42
N ASN A 28 -14.16 4.77 6.67
CA ASN A 28 -15.14 3.77 7.11
C ASN A 28 -14.74 2.32 6.77
N LEU A 29 -13.55 2.12 6.18
CA LEU A 29 -13.00 0.82 5.84
C LEU A 29 -11.76 0.53 6.69
N GLU A 30 -11.66 -0.73 7.14
CA GLU A 30 -10.51 -1.23 7.88
C GLU A 30 -9.87 -2.33 7.06
N PHE A 31 -8.55 -2.26 6.86
CA PHE A 31 -7.81 -3.24 6.08
C PHE A 31 -6.90 -4.09 6.96
N LEU A 32 -6.77 -5.36 6.62
CA LEU A 32 -5.82 -6.29 7.23
C LEU A 32 -4.78 -6.68 6.19
N LEU A 33 -3.50 -6.53 6.52
CA LEU A 33 -2.39 -6.85 5.63
C LEU A 33 -1.44 -7.83 6.32
N PRO A 34 -1.12 -8.99 5.72
CA PRO A 34 -0.09 -9.88 6.27
C PRO A 34 1.27 -9.16 6.36
N ALA A 35 2.01 -9.36 7.45
CA ALA A 35 3.32 -8.72 7.66
C ALA A 35 4.32 -8.97 6.51
N PHE A 36 4.28 -10.16 5.90
CA PHE A 36 5.09 -10.52 4.73
C PHE A 36 4.92 -9.57 3.53
N ALA A 37 3.78 -8.88 3.40
CA ALA A 37 3.56 -7.90 2.35
C ALA A 37 4.55 -6.72 2.41
N LEU A 38 5.02 -6.37 3.61
CA LEU A 38 6.01 -5.31 3.80
C LEU A 38 7.39 -5.75 3.27
N ASP A 39 7.77 -7.01 3.47
CA ASP A 39 9.01 -7.58 2.92
C ASP A 39 8.96 -7.61 1.39
N GLU A 40 7.81 -7.98 0.83
CA GLU A 40 7.60 -7.99 -0.61
C GLU A 40 7.66 -6.57 -1.22
N LEU A 41 7.08 -5.57 -0.56
CA LEU A 41 7.20 -4.16 -0.94
C LEU A 41 8.65 -3.69 -0.91
N ALA A 42 9.40 -4.00 0.15
CA ALA A 42 10.81 -3.65 0.28
C ALA A 42 11.65 -4.29 -0.84
N LYS A 43 11.45 -5.58 -1.10
CA LYS A 43 12.12 -6.34 -2.18
C LYS A 43 11.87 -5.73 -3.56
N HIS A 44 10.66 -5.20 -3.80
CA HIS A 44 10.26 -4.65 -5.10
C HIS A 44 10.33 -3.12 -5.18
N ARG A 45 10.79 -2.42 -4.12
CA ARG A 45 10.76 -0.95 -4.01
C ARG A 45 11.32 -0.25 -5.24
N GLY A 46 12.48 -0.69 -5.76
CA GLY A 46 13.08 -0.09 -6.94
C GLY A 46 12.22 -0.19 -8.22
N LYS A 47 11.46 -1.27 -8.39
CA LYS A 47 10.50 -1.41 -9.49
C LYS A 47 9.29 -0.50 -9.29
N ILE A 48 8.79 -0.40 -8.06
CA ILE A 48 7.62 0.40 -7.70
C ILE A 48 7.91 1.89 -7.90
N VAL A 49 9.05 2.41 -7.42
CA VAL A 49 9.48 3.80 -7.62
C VAL A 49 9.47 4.16 -9.11
N ARG A 50 10.07 3.32 -9.96
CA ARG A 50 10.09 3.54 -11.42
C ARG A 50 8.70 3.52 -12.03
N ALA A 51 7.84 2.58 -11.62
CA ALA A 51 6.48 2.46 -12.13
C ALA A 51 5.58 3.63 -11.69
N ALA A 52 5.70 4.07 -10.45
CA ALA A 52 4.94 5.18 -9.86
C ALA A 52 5.37 6.55 -10.41
N ARG A 53 6.58 6.64 -10.99
CA ARG A 53 7.21 7.91 -11.40
C ARG A 53 7.30 8.91 -10.23
N LEU A 54 7.52 8.37 -9.03
CA LEU A 54 7.75 9.13 -7.81
C LEU A 54 9.22 9.02 -7.42
N LYS A 55 9.71 9.98 -6.65
CA LYS A 55 10.95 9.83 -5.90
C LYS A 55 10.77 8.82 -4.76
N GLY A 56 11.89 8.32 -4.22
CA GLY A 56 11.84 7.32 -3.16
C GLY A 56 11.15 7.81 -1.88
N ASP A 57 11.46 9.03 -1.46
CA ASP A 57 10.84 9.73 -0.33
C ASP A 57 9.35 10.02 -0.55
N GLU A 58 8.97 10.42 -1.76
CA GLU A 58 7.55 10.60 -2.13
C GLU A 58 6.76 9.29 -2.05
N LEU A 59 7.36 8.18 -2.49
CA LEU A 59 6.76 6.86 -2.40
C LEU A 59 6.60 6.42 -0.94
N ASP A 60 7.63 6.63 -0.12
CA ASP A 60 7.61 6.26 1.30
C ASP A 60 6.52 7.04 2.04
N LEU A 61 6.36 8.35 1.76
CA LEU A 61 5.29 9.17 2.31
C LEU A 61 3.90 8.65 1.91
N LEU A 62 3.71 8.30 0.64
CA LEU A 62 2.44 7.73 0.16
C LEU A 62 2.14 6.38 0.83
N LEU A 63 3.16 5.53 0.99
CA LEU A 63 3.00 4.24 1.67
C LEU A 63 2.59 4.46 3.13
N THR A 64 3.26 5.36 3.86
CA THR A 64 2.89 5.71 5.24
C THR A 64 1.43 6.17 5.31
N LEU A 65 0.99 7.02 4.38
CA LEU A 65 -0.40 7.48 4.33
C LEU A 65 -1.38 6.33 4.10
N LEU A 66 -1.10 5.44 3.13
CA LEU A 66 -1.97 4.29 2.83
C LEU A 66 -2.04 3.29 3.98
N LEU A 67 -0.97 3.16 4.78
CA LEU A 67 -0.95 2.27 5.94
C LEU A 67 -1.72 2.80 7.15
N THR A 68 -2.16 4.07 7.15
CA THR A 68 -2.93 4.63 8.29
C THR A 68 -4.27 3.94 8.53
N SER A 69 -4.88 3.36 7.49
CA SER A 69 -6.14 2.59 7.55
C SER A 69 -5.91 1.07 7.58
N VAL A 70 -4.66 0.63 7.67
CA VAL A 70 -4.25 -0.78 7.53
C VAL A 70 -3.68 -1.30 8.86
N THR A 71 -4.25 -2.38 9.36
CA THR A 71 -3.69 -3.15 10.46
C THR A 71 -2.83 -4.28 9.90
N VAL A 72 -1.53 -4.24 10.19
CA VAL A 72 -0.60 -5.31 9.84
C VAL A 72 -0.75 -6.47 10.82
N VAL A 73 -0.96 -7.67 10.30
CA VAL A 73 -1.17 -8.89 11.10
C VAL A 73 0.00 -9.87 10.93
N PRO A 74 0.49 -10.49 12.02
CA PRO A 74 1.46 -11.57 11.91
C PRO A 74 0.81 -12.78 11.24
N PHE A 75 1.60 -13.50 10.43
CA PHE A 75 1.18 -14.72 9.75
C PHE A 75 2.09 -15.87 10.18
#